data_AF-A0A8I1V109-F1
#
_entry.id   AF-A0A8I1V109-F1
#
_cell.length_a   1.000
_cell.length_b   1.000
_cell.length_c   1.000
_cell.angle_alpha   90.00
_cell.angle_beta   90.00
_cell.angle_gamma   90.00
#
_symmetry.space_group_name_H-M   'P 1'
#
loop_
_entity.id
_entity.type
_entity.pdbx_description
1 polymer ?
#
loop_
_entity_poly.entity_id
_entity_poly.type
_entity_poly.pdbx_seq_one_letter_code
_entity_poly.pdbx_strand_id
1 'polypeptide(L)'
;MNTTVIATIAGKDLRQIGHRRTVLVPLIAFPLLIAIGLPLIVFRAEHRSGGIPANVVTTLLGAFVVIFVIGAAILPTVIASYSLVGEKVERSLEPLLATPATDTEILLGKAAAATLPPLAALWIGAAVFMVWADLLTHHQLGYAYFPTGQSLVTVLLVLPLAAILSVQYSVLVSARVTDIRAAQQLAGLIVLPFAALYLLAELRMFSLDGTGVAVLCIVLAVIDAALFGVTRATFRREEILTRWK
;
A
#
# COMPACT_ATOMS: atom_id res chain seq x y z
N MET A 1 12.89 -7.44 21.74
CA MET A 1 11.92 -7.83 20.70
C MET A 1 12.30 -9.19 20.16
N ASN A 2 11.47 -10.20 20.43
CA ASN A 2 11.64 -11.55 19.92
C ASN A 2 11.03 -11.64 18.52
N THR A 3 11.88 -11.65 17.49
CA THR A 3 11.46 -11.70 16.08
C THR A 3 10.69 -12.97 15.72
N THR A 4 10.93 -14.07 16.42
CA THR A 4 10.23 -15.34 16.23
C THR A 4 8.75 -15.24 16.61
N VAL A 5 8.44 -14.50 17.68
CA VAL A 5 7.06 -14.23 18.12
C VAL A 5 6.33 -13.39 17.07
N ILE A 6 6.97 -12.32 16.60
CA ILE A 6 6.43 -11.43 15.56
C ILE A 6 6.12 -12.24 14.28
N ALA A 7 7.07 -13.06 13.83
CA ALA A 7 6.91 -13.89 12.64
C ALA A 7 5.81 -14.95 12.79
N THR A 8 5.63 -15.51 13.99
CA THR A 8 4.58 -16.49 14.26
C THR A 8 3.20 -15.85 14.22
N ILE A 9 3.04 -14.67 14.82
CA ILE A 9 1.80 -13.88 14.75
C ILE A 9 1.50 -13.51 13.30
N ALA A 10 2.49 -12.97 12.58
CA ALA A 10 2.33 -12.60 11.18
C ALA A 10 1.96 -13.83 10.32
N GLY A 11 2.64 -14.95 10.51
CA GLY A 11 2.41 -16.19 9.77
C GLY A 11 1.02 -16.78 9.98
N LYS A 12 0.46 -16.67 11.20
CA LYS A 12 -0.92 -17.06 11.50
C LYS A 12 -1.91 -16.22 10.68
N ASP A 13 -1.83 -14.89 10.77
CA ASP A 13 -2.75 -13.97 10.09
C ASP A 13 -2.61 -14.10 8.56
N LEU A 14 -1.38 -14.27 8.05
CA LEU A 14 -1.10 -14.50 6.63
C LEU A 14 -1.79 -15.76 6.10
N ARG A 15 -1.77 -16.88 6.85
CA ARG A 15 -2.49 -18.10 6.46
C ARG A 15 -4.00 -17.86 6.43
N GLN A 16 -4.53 -17.13 7.40
CA GLN A 16 -5.96 -16.81 7.43
C GLN A 16 -6.40 -15.93 6.25
N ILE A 17 -5.57 -14.96 5.85
CA ILE A 17 -5.78 -14.13 4.65
C ILE A 17 -5.70 -15.00 3.39
N GLY A 18 -4.73 -15.92 3.32
CA GLY A 18 -4.48 -16.80 2.18
C GLY A 18 -5.64 -17.74 1.82
N HIS A 19 -6.59 -17.96 2.73
CA HIS A 19 -7.80 -18.75 2.42
C HIS A 19 -9.02 -17.91 2.05
N ARG A 20 -8.96 -16.57 2.22
CA ARG A 20 -10.11 -15.67 1.99
C ARG A 20 -10.09 -15.08 0.59
N ARG A 21 -10.87 -15.66 -0.32
CA ARG A 21 -11.03 -15.17 -1.72
C ARG A 21 -11.45 -13.70 -1.79
N THR A 22 -12.32 -13.24 -0.88
CA THR A 22 -12.79 -11.85 -0.82
C THR A 22 -11.65 -10.85 -0.61
N VAL A 23 -10.52 -11.27 -0.02
CA VAL A 23 -9.33 -10.44 0.16
C VAL A 23 -8.33 -10.68 -0.96
N LEU A 24 -8.07 -11.94 -1.32
CA LEU A 24 -7.08 -12.30 -2.34
C LEU A 24 -7.43 -11.82 -3.74
N VAL A 25 -8.70 -11.89 -4.13
CA VAL A 25 -9.15 -11.47 -5.47
C VAL A 25 -8.83 -10.00 -5.71
N PRO A 26 -9.30 -9.03 -4.89
CA PRO A 26 -8.97 -7.63 -5.11
C PRO A 26 -7.47 -7.34 -4.94
N LEU A 27 -6.78 -8.05 -4.04
CA LEU A 27 -5.33 -7.92 -3.82
C LEU A 27 -4.51 -8.18 -5.08
N ILE A 28 -4.91 -9.18 -5.88
CA ILE A 28 -4.20 -9.57 -7.11
C ILE A 28 -4.81 -8.88 -8.34
N ALA A 29 -6.14 -8.79 -8.40
CA ALA A 29 -6.84 -8.24 -9.55
C ALA A 29 -6.53 -6.75 -9.73
N PHE A 30 -6.42 -5.96 -8.66
CA PHE A 30 -6.15 -4.53 -8.77
C PHE A 30 -4.78 -4.23 -9.40
N PRO A 31 -3.64 -4.74 -8.88
CA PRO A 31 -2.34 -4.50 -9.50
C PRO A 31 -2.27 -5.03 -10.93
N LEU A 32 -2.87 -6.19 -11.21
CA LEU A 32 -2.82 -6.83 -12.53
C LEU A 32 -3.70 -6.11 -13.56
N LEU A 33 -4.87 -5.63 -13.16
CA LEU A 33 -5.75 -4.80 -13.98
C LEU A 33 -5.03 -3.51 -14.40
N ILE A 34 -4.35 -2.85 -13.47
CA ILE A 34 -3.57 -1.65 -13.75
C ILE A 34 -2.38 -1.98 -14.66
N ALA A 35 -1.64 -3.04 -14.31
CA ALA A 35 -0.44 -3.44 -15.02
C ALA A 35 -0.68 -3.77 -16.50
N ILE A 36 -1.78 -4.45 -16.79
CA ILE A 36 -2.13 -4.84 -18.16
C ILE A 36 -3.00 -3.77 -18.84
N GLY A 37 -3.98 -3.24 -18.12
CA GLY A 37 -5.00 -2.35 -18.65
C GLY A 37 -4.46 -1.01 -19.11
N LEU A 38 -3.60 -0.36 -18.31
CA LEU A 38 -3.12 0.98 -18.65
C LEU A 38 -2.21 1.01 -19.89
N PRO A 39 -1.19 0.14 -20.02
CA PRO A 39 -0.41 0.07 -21.26
C PRO A 39 -1.26 -0.31 -22.47
N LEU A 40 -2.24 -1.21 -22.30
CA LEU A 40 -3.15 -1.62 -23.37
C LEU A 40 -4.03 -0.46 -23.85
N ILE A 41 -4.50 0.40 -22.94
CA ILE A 41 -5.26 1.61 -23.28
C ILE A 41 -4.39 2.55 -24.12
N VAL A 42 -3.14 2.79 -23.73
CA VAL A 42 -2.21 3.64 -24.49
C VAL A 42 -1.97 3.07 -25.88
N PHE A 43 -1.65 1.78 -25.98
CA PHE A 43 -1.43 1.09 -27.25
C PHE A 43 -2.66 1.18 -28.17
N ARG A 44 -3.86 0.97 -27.65
CA ARG A 44 -5.09 1.08 -28.45
C ARG A 44 -5.44 2.52 -28.80
N ALA A 45 -5.17 3.47 -27.93
CA ALA A 45 -5.39 4.90 -28.20
C ALA A 45 -4.47 5.38 -29.33
N GLU A 46 -3.22 4.94 -29.35
CA GLU A 46 -2.26 5.22 -30.41
C GLU A 46 -2.77 4.77 -31.79
N HIS A 47 -3.20 3.50 -31.89
CA HIS A 47 -3.70 2.92 -33.13
C HIS A 47 -4.98 3.58 -33.65
N ARG A 48 -5.82 4.12 -32.75
CA ARG A 48 -7.07 4.81 -33.12
C ARG A 48 -6.86 6.27 -33.53
N SER A 49 -5.88 6.95 -32.95
CA SER A 49 -5.72 8.41 -33.07
C SER A 49 -4.80 8.82 -34.22
N GLY A 50 -4.22 7.86 -34.96
CA GLY A 50 -3.22 8.13 -35.99
C GLY A 50 -1.81 8.41 -35.44
N GLY A 51 -1.56 8.01 -34.19
CA GLY A 51 -0.29 8.20 -33.47
C GLY A 51 -0.39 9.14 -32.29
N ILE A 52 0.21 8.74 -31.16
CA ILE A 52 0.46 9.60 -30.00
C ILE A 52 1.92 10.04 -30.08
N PRO A 53 2.29 11.29 -29.77
CA PRO A 53 3.70 11.67 -29.77
C PRO A 53 4.45 10.98 -28.61
N ALA A 54 5.69 10.57 -28.85
CA ALA A 54 6.47 9.72 -27.94
C ALA A 54 6.64 10.32 -26.53
N ASN A 55 6.78 11.65 -26.42
CA ASN A 55 6.89 12.36 -25.15
C ASN A 55 5.62 12.23 -24.28
N VAL A 56 4.45 12.15 -24.89
CA VAL A 56 3.18 11.96 -24.16
C VAL A 56 3.12 10.53 -23.62
N VAL A 57 3.58 9.54 -24.39
CA VAL A 57 3.62 8.14 -23.94
C VAL A 57 4.54 7.98 -22.73
N THR A 58 5.77 8.51 -22.78
CA THR A 58 6.70 8.42 -21.63
C THR A 58 6.16 9.14 -20.39
N THR A 59 5.47 10.26 -20.57
CA THR A 59 4.82 11.01 -19.47
C THR A 59 3.70 10.18 -18.83
N LEU A 60 2.82 9.57 -19.64
CA LEU A 60 1.75 8.70 -19.15
C LEU A 60 2.29 7.46 -18.43
N LEU A 61 3.29 6.80 -19.00
CA LEU A 61 3.94 5.64 -18.36
C LEU A 61 4.54 6.01 -17.00
N GLY A 62 5.21 7.17 -16.90
CA GLY A 62 5.71 7.68 -15.62
C GLY A 62 4.60 7.93 -14.60
N ALA A 63 3.51 8.58 -15.02
CA ALA A 63 2.35 8.85 -14.17
C ALA A 63 1.69 7.56 -13.65
N PHE A 64 1.62 6.52 -14.49
CA PHE A 64 1.03 5.23 -14.12
C PHE A 64 1.81 4.48 -13.03
N VAL A 65 3.12 4.70 -12.91
CA VAL A 65 3.90 4.14 -11.79
C VAL A 65 3.38 4.67 -10.45
N VAL A 66 2.97 5.94 -10.38
CA VAL A 66 2.44 6.55 -9.14
C VAL A 66 1.11 5.93 -8.71
N ILE A 67 0.32 5.37 -9.63
CA ILE A 67 -0.92 4.67 -9.30
C ILE A 67 -0.65 3.44 -8.42
N PHE A 68 0.52 2.79 -8.55
CA PHE A 68 0.92 1.71 -7.63
C PHE A 68 1.15 2.20 -6.20
N VAL A 69 1.61 3.44 -6.01
CA VAL A 69 1.74 4.07 -4.69
C VAL A 69 0.36 4.33 -4.08
N ILE A 70 -0.60 4.80 -4.90
CA ILE A 70 -2.01 4.93 -4.47
C ILE A 70 -2.57 3.55 -4.09
N GLY A 71 -2.24 2.50 -4.85
CA GLY A 71 -2.55 1.11 -4.50
C GLY A 71 -1.99 0.68 -3.15
N ALA A 72 -0.73 1.04 -2.86
CA ALA A 72 -0.08 0.78 -1.58
C ALA A 72 -0.76 1.52 -0.42
N ALA A 73 -1.35 2.68 -0.67
CA ALA A 73 -2.12 3.39 0.34
C ALA A 73 -3.47 2.72 0.64
N ILE A 74 -4.11 2.07 -0.34
CA ILE A 74 -5.47 1.51 -0.18
C ILE A 74 -5.46 0.05 0.26
N LEU A 75 -4.71 -0.82 -0.45
CA LEU A 75 -4.84 -2.27 -0.28
C LEU A 75 -4.56 -2.77 1.14
N PRO A 76 -3.55 -2.27 1.87
CA PRO A 76 -3.30 -2.68 3.25
C PRO A 76 -4.43 -2.32 4.22
N THR A 77 -5.19 -1.24 3.97
CA THR A 77 -6.27 -0.79 4.87
C THR A 77 -7.35 -1.85 5.05
N VAL A 78 -7.67 -2.60 3.99
CA VAL A 78 -8.66 -3.67 3.99
C VAL A 78 -8.22 -4.77 4.95
N ILE A 79 -6.96 -5.21 4.82
CA ILE A 79 -6.39 -6.30 5.63
C ILE A 79 -6.20 -5.86 7.09
N ALA A 80 -5.65 -4.66 7.31
CA ALA A 80 -5.44 -4.11 8.64
C ALA A 80 -6.77 -3.96 9.40
N SER A 81 -7.82 -3.44 8.74
CA SER A 81 -9.14 -3.29 9.35
C SER A 81 -9.76 -4.64 9.72
N TYR A 82 -9.65 -5.66 8.86
CA TYR A 82 -10.14 -7.01 9.17
C TYR A 82 -9.36 -7.69 10.31
N SER A 83 -8.02 -7.58 10.34
CA SER A 83 -7.19 -8.22 11.36
C SER A 83 -7.34 -7.55 12.74
N LEU A 84 -7.50 -6.22 12.79
CA LEU A 84 -7.56 -5.47 14.06
C LEU A 84 -8.99 -5.32 14.59
N VAL A 85 -9.93 -4.86 13.74
CA VAL A 85 -11.33 -4.66 14.14
C VAL A 85 -12.09 -5.98 14.12
N GLY A 86 -11.76 -6.90 13.21
CA GLY A 86 -12.41 -8.22 13.19
C GLY A 86 -12.17 -9.02 14.46
N GLU A 87 -10.93 -9.07 14.96
CA GLU A 87 -10.63 -9.75 16.24
C GLU A 87 -11.30 -9.08 17.44
N LYS A 88 -11.46 -7.74 17.40
CA LYS A 88 -12.24 -7.00 18.39
C LYS A 88 -13.72 -7.41 18.38
N VAL A 89 -14.33 -7.52 17.20
CA VAL A 89 -15.75 -7.90 17.03
C VAL A 89 -15.98 -9.37 17.39
N GLU A 90 -15.06 -10.25 17.01
CA GLU A 90 -15.13 -11.70 17.26
C GLU A 90 -14.75 -12.09 18.71
N ARG A 91 -14.41 -11.11 19.58
CA ARG A 91 -13.93 -11.31 20.97
C ARG A 91 -12.72 -12.25 21.08
N SER A 92 -11.98 -12.46 20.00
CA SER A 92 -10.84 -13.38 19.93
C SER A 92 -9.52 -12.75 20.40
N LEU A 93 -9.59 -11.60 21.08
CA LEU A 93 -8.44 -10.93 21.69
C LEU A 93 -8.02 -11.56 23.03
N GLU A 94 -8.91 -12.28 23.72
CA GLU A 94 -8.64 -12.91 25.03
C GLU A 94 -7.42 -13.87 24.99
N PRO A 95 -7.21 -14.71 23.96
CA PRO A 95 -6.04 -15.58 23.85
C PRO A 95 -4.74 -14.82 23.54
N LEU A 96 -4.79 -13.69 22.81
CA LEU A 96 -3.62 -12.87 22.51
C LEU A 96 -3.13 -12.12 23.76
N LEU A 97 -4.05 -11.70 24.63
CA LEU A 97 -3.75 -11.08 25.91
C LEU A 97 -3.10 -12.06 26.90
N ALA A 98 -3.36 -13.37 26.76
CA ALA A 98 -2.77 -14.44 27.56
C ALA A 98 -1.39 -14.90 27.07
N THR A 99 -0.91 -14.41 25.92
CA THR A 99 0.46 -14.73 25.44
C THR A 99 1.52 -13.83 26.09
N PRO A 100 2.73 -14.35 26.37
CA PRO A 100 3.84 -13.58 26.97
C PRO A 100 4.46 -12.55 26.00
N ALA A 101 3.82 -12.27 24.86
CA ALA A 101 4.28 -11.32 23.86
C ALA A 101 4.03 -9.88 24.32
N THR A 102 4.94 -8.97 24.01
CA THR A 102 4.76 -7.54 24.30
C THR A 102 3.77 -6.89 23.32
N ASP A 103 3.13 -5.79 23.72
CA ASP A 103 2.19 -5.01 22.87
C ASP A 103 2.80 -4.61 21.54
N THR A 104 4.08 -4.23 21.57
CA THR A 104 4.82 -3.84 20.37
C THR A 104 5.09 -5.02 19.45
N GLU A 105 5.34 -6.23 19.99
CA GLU A 105 5.52 -7.44 19.17
C GLU A 105 4.23 -7.89 18.48
N ILE A 106 3.09 -7.80 19.19
CA ILE A 106 1.78 -8.09 18.57
C ILE A 106 1.45 -7.07 17.48
N LEU A 107 1.62 -5.77 17.79
CA LEU A 107 1.37 -4.70 16.83
C LEU A 107 2.20 -4.87 15.56
N LEU A 108 3.51 -5.14 15.71
CA LEU A 108 4.41 -5.36 14.57
C LEU A 108 4.06 -6.63 13.79
N GLY A 109 3.68 -7.72 14.46
CA GLY A 109 3.26 -8.96 13.79
C GLY A 109 2.02 -8.74 12.92
N LYS A 110 1.02 -8.04 13.46
CA LYS A 110 -0.20 -7.68 12.72
C LYS A 110 0.06 -6.68 11.59
N ALA A 111 0.90 -5.68 11.85
CA ALA A 111 1.27 -4.71 10.83
C ALA A 111 2.02 -5.38 9.67
N ALA A 112 2.92 -6.32 9.96
CA ALA A 112 3.63 -7.10 8.94
C ALA A 112 2.67 -7.98 8.13
N ALA A 113 1.73 -8.67 8.77
CA ALA A 113 0.72 -9.47 8.08
C ALA A 113 -0.20 -8.63 7.16
N ALA A 114 -0.48 -7.38 7.54
CA ALA A 114 -1.27 -6.46 6.73
C ALA A 114 -0.47 -5.81 5.59
N THR A 115 0.84 -5.61 5.76
CA THR A 115 1.70 -4.90 4.79
C THR A 115 2.26 -5.84 3.72
N LEU A 116 2.72 -7.03 4.11
CA LEU A 116 3.50 -7.92 3.23
C LEU A 116 2.72 -8.42 2.01
N PRO A 117 1.46 -8.92 2.12
CA PRO A 117 0.73 -9.42 0.96
C PRO A 117 0.42 -8.33 -0.08
N PRO A 118 -0.10 -7.14 0.30
CA PRO A 118 -0.28 -6.04 -0.65
C PRO A 118 1.01 -5.58 -1.29
N LEU A 119 2.08 -5.46 -0.49
CA LEU A 119 3.37 -5.01 -0.98
C LEU A 119 3.93 -5.97 -2.04
N ALA A 120 3.87 -7.28 -1.78
CA ALA A 120 4.29 -8.29 -2.74
C ALA A 120 3.44 -8.27 -4.02
N ALA A 121 2.11 -8.17 -3.89
CA ALA A 121 1.21 -8.10 -5.04
C ALA A 121 1.47 -6.85 -5.91
N LEU A 122 1.73 -5.70 -5.27
CA LEU A 122 2.05 -4.44 -5.96
C LEU A 122 3.43 -4.46 -6.62
N TRP A 123 4.44 -5.06 -5.99
CA TRP A 123 5.76 -5.24 -6.61
C TRP A 123 5.69 -6.15 -7.83
N ILE A 124 4.98 -7.28 -7.73
CA ILE A 124 4.76 -8.17 -8.86
C ILE A 124 3.98 -7.43 -9.96
N GLY A 125 2.91 -6.73 -9.60
CA GLY A 125 2.12 -5.92 -10.54
C GLY A 125 2.96 -4.84 -11.24
N ALA A 126 3.81 -4.13 -10.50
CA ALA A 126 4.70 -3.10 -11.05
C ALA A 126 5.75 -3.71 -11.98
N ALA A 127 6.31 -4.87 -11.64
CA ALA A 127 7.24 -5.59 -12.52
C ALA A 127 6.57 -6.02 -13.83
N VAL A 128 5.36 -6.60 -13.74
CA VAL A 128 4.55 -6.97 -14.91
C VAL A 128 4.22 -5.73 -15.73
N PHE A 129 3.84 -4.62 -15.09
CA PHE A 129 3.55 -3.35 -15.76
C PHE A 129 4.75 -2.84 -16.55
N MET A 130 5.94 -2.79 -15.94
CA MET A 130 7.15 -2.28 -16.60
C MET A 130 7.49 -3.11 -17.85
N VAL A 131 7.52 -4.44 -17.71
CA VAL A 131 7.80 -5.34 -18.84
C VAL A 131 6.73 -5.24 -19.93
N TRP A 132 5.45 -5.24 -19.54
CA TRP A 132 4.33 -5.18 -20.49
C TRP A 132 4.23 -3.84 -21.21
N ALA A 133 4.50 -2.74 -20.52
CA ALA A 133 4.56 -1.41 -21.10
C ALA A 133 5.68 -1.30 -22.14
N ASP A 134 6.88 -1.79 -21.83
CA ASP A 134 7.99 -1.78 -22.77
C ASP A 134 7.68 -2.62 -24.01
N LEU A 135 7.12 -3.82 -23.85
CA LEU A 135 6.74 -4.69 -24.98
C LEU A 135 5.75 -4.01 -25.93
N LEU A 136 4.75 -3.30 -25.39
CA LEU A 136 3.74 -2.63 -26.21
C LEU A 136 4.25 -1.34 -26.84
N THR A 137 5.11 -0.59 -26.16
CA THR A 137 5.60 0.72 -26.64
C THR A 137 6.90 0.65 -27.43
N HIS A 138 7.54 -0.53 -27.50
CA HIS A 138 8.81 -0.73 -28.21
C HIS A 138 8.77 -0.29 -29.68
N HIS A 139 7.65 -0.58 -30.37
CA HIS A 139 7.46 -0.22 -31.78
C HIS A 139 7.49 1.29 -32.04
N GLN A 140 7.12 2.08 -31.03
CA GLN A 140 7.00 3.53 -31.11
C GLN A 140 8.25 4.24 -30.57
N LEU A 141 8.79 3.78 -29.44
CA LEU A 141 9.95 4.38 -28.78
C LEU A 141 11.28 3.91 -29.39
N GLY A 142 11.34 2.68 -29.92
CA GLY A 142 12.57 2.06 -30.43
C GLY A 142 13.55 1.61 -29.33
N TYR A 143 13.21 1.81 -28.06
CA TYR A 143 13.99 1.37 -26.89
C TYR A 143 13.04 0.95 -25.76
N ALA A 144 13.56 0.27 -24.73
CA ALA A 144 12.82 -0.03 -23.50
C ALA A 144 12.89 1.18 -22.55
N TYR A 145 11.73 1.74 -22.19
CA TYR A 145 11.65 2.91 -21.32
C TYR A 145 11.92 2.55 -19.87
N PHE A 146 11.40 1.41 -19.41
CA PHE A 146 11.66 0.91 -18.07
C PHE A 146 12.89 -0.03 -18.04
N PRO A 147 13.55 -0.16 -16.88
CA PRO A 147 13.36 0.60 -15.65
C PRO A 147 14.08 1.96 -15.68
N THR A 148 13.40 3.02 -15.21
CA THR A 148 14.05 4.32 -14.95
C THR A 148 14.50 4.40 -13.49
N GLY A 149 15.51 5.22 -13.19
CA GLY A 149 15.94 5.43 -11.80
C GLY A 149 14.80 5.91 -10.90
N GLN A 150 13.95 6.80 -11.43
CA GLN A 150 12.76 7.29 -10.74
C GLN A 150 11.72 6.19 -10.48
N SER A 151 11.43 5.33 -11.47
CA SER A 151 10.46 4.25 -11.28
C SER A 151 10.94 3.23 -10.25
N LEU A 152 12.25 2.93 -10.23
CA LEU A 152 12.84 2.05 -9.23
C LEU A 152 12.74 2.63 -7.82
N VAL A 153 13.11 3.90 -7.61
CA VAL A 153 12.98 4.53 -6.28
C VAL A 153 11.52 4.59 -5.84
N THR A 154 10.60 4.86 -6.77
CA THR A 154 9.17 4.90 -6.46
C THR A 154 8.65 3.53 -6.01
N VAL A 155 8.97 2.47 -6.76
CA VAL A 155 8.50 1.11 -6.47
C VAL A 155 9.21 0.49 -5.26
N LEU A 156 10.50 0.75 -5.07
CA LEU A 156 11.31 0.12 -4.01
C LEU A 156 11.34 0.92 -2.71
N LEU A 157 11.02 2.21 -2.73
CA LEU A 157 11.11 3.09 -1.55
C LEU A 157 9.77 3.75 -1.21
N VAL A 158 9.19 4.52 -2.13
CA VAL A 158 7.94 5.25 -1.88
C VAL A 158 6.78 4.29 -1.60
N LEU A 159 6.68 3.23 -2.40
CA LEU A 159 5.60 2.26 -2.32
C LEU A 159 5.59 1.49 -0.97
N PRO A 160 6.72 0.94 -0.46
CA PRO A 160 6.77 0.38 0.90
C PRO A 160 6.40 1.38 2.00
N LEU A 161 6.92 2.61 1.93
CA LEU A 161 6.62 3.65 2.93
C LEU A 161 5.12 3.97 2.94
N ALA A 162 4.52 4.11 1.75
CA ALA A 162 3.07 4.33 1.63
C ALA A 162 2.25 3.17 2.23
N ALA A 163 2.69 1.93 2.04
CA ALA A 163 2.03 0.75 2.62
C ALA A 163 2.14 0.72 4.16
N ILE A 164 3.32 1.07 4.70
CA ILE A 164 3.54 1.16 6.16
C ILE A 164 2.64 2.26 6.75
N LEU A 165 2.63 3.44 6.14
CA LEU A 165 1.80 4.57 6.58
C LEU A 165 0.32 4.19 6.61
N SER A 166 -0.15 3.52 5.56
CA SER A 166 -1.51 3.02 5.44
C SER A 166 -1.90 2.09 6.59
N VAL A 167 -1.03 1.15 6.93
CA VAL A 167 -1.28 0.21 8.04
C VAL A 167 -1.26 0.92 9.39
N GLN A 168 -0.29 1.80 9.64
CA GLN A 168 -0.23 2.56 10.88
C GLN A 168 -1.47 3.44 11.07
N TYR A 169 -1.90 4.14 10.01
CA TYR A 169 -3.14 4.91 10.04
C TYR A 169 -4.37 4.03 10.30
N SER A 170 -4.45 2.87 9.64
CA SER A 170 -5.53 1.90 9.86
C SER A 170 -5.58 1.41 11.30
N VAL A 171 -4.44 1.23 11.97
CA VAL A 171 -4.38 0.88 13.40
C VAL A 171 -4.99 2.00 14.24
N LEU A 172 -4.63 3.26 14.00
CA LEU A 172 -5.18 4.40 14.73
C LEU A 172 -6.70 4.54 14.54
N VAL A 173 -7.19 4.31 13.32
CA VAL A 173 -8.63 4.30 13.01
C VAL A 173 -9.33 3.15 13.72
N SER A 174 -8.74 1.95 13.72
CA SER A 174 -9.31 0.76 14.37
C SER A 174 -9.54 0.95 15.87
N ALA A 175 -8.74 1.80 16.53
CA ALA A 175 -8.90 2.12 17.94
C ALA A 175 -10.16 2.94 18.24
N ARG A 176 -10.70 3.67 17.25
CA ARG A 176 -11.84 4.58 17.42
C ARG A 176 -13.17 4.02 16.93
N VAL A 177 -13.13 2.86 16.26
CA VAL A 177 -14.28 2.30 15.55
C VAL A 177 -14.54 0.86 16.01
N THR A 178 -15.80 0.44 15.97
CA THR A 178 -16.25 -0.91 16.36
C THR A 178 -16.72 -1.73 15.17
N ASP A 179 -17.08 -1.10 14.05
CA ASP A 179 -17.53 -1.75 12.82
C ASP A 179 -16.40 -1.83 11.78
N ILE A 180 -16.22 -3.01 11.18
CA ILE A 180 -15.17 -3.28 10.18
C ILE A 180 -15.33 -2.38 8.93
N ARG A 181 -16.57 -2.17 8.46
CA ARG A 181 -16.85 -1.36 7.27
C ARG A 181 -16.55 0.12 7.53
N ALA A 182 -16.95 0.63 8.70
CA ALA A 182 -16.65 2.00 9.09
C ALA A 182 -15.13 2.21 9.24
N ALA A 183 -14.41 1.22 9.80
CA ALA A 183 -12.95 1.28 9.90
C ALA A 183 -12.28 1.31 8.51
N GLN A 184 -12.75 0.50 7.56
CA GLN A 184 -12.24 0.51 6.19
C GLN A 184 -12.50 1.83 5.47
N GLN A 185 -13.68 2.42 5.62
CA GLN A 185 -14.02 3.69 4.99
C GLN A 185 -13.16 4.83 5.53
N LEU A 186 -12.99 4.89 6.85
CA LEU A 186 -12.13 5.89 7.49
C LEU A 186 -10.66 5.66 7.19
N ALA A 187 -10.18 4.42 7.26
CA ALA A 187 -8.80 4.07 6.90
C ALA A 187 -8.51 4.38 5.42
N GLY A 188 -9.49 4.17 4.54
CA GLY A 188 -9.40 4.48 3.12
C GLY A 188 -9.19 5.96 2.81
N LEU A 189 -9.51 6.87 3.74
CA LEU A 189 -9.20 8.30 3.60
C LEU A 189 -7.70 8.60 3.50
N ILE A 190 -6.84 7.64 3.88
CA ILE A 190 -5.39 7.76 3.69
C ILE A 190 -5.01 7.90 2.22
N VAL A 191 -5.89 7.54 1.27
CA VAL A 191 -5.66 7.76 -0.16
C VAL A 191 -5.58 9.26 -0.51
N LEU A 192 -6.29 10.11 0.24
CA LEU A 192 -6.43 11.53 -0.07
C LEU A 192 -5.08 12.28 -0.08
N PRO A 193 -4.18 12.16 0.93
CA PRO A 193 -2.88 12.81 0.87
C PRO A 193 -2.03 12.32 -0.31
N PHE A 194 -2.06 11.02 -0.66
CA PHE A 194 -1.32 10.51 -1.82
C PHE A 194 -1.91 11.03 -3.15
N ALA A 195 -3.23 11.08 -3.26
CA ALA A 195 -3.91 11.65 -4.42
C ALA A 195 -3.63 13.16 -4.55
N ALA A 196 -3.63 13.90 -3.44
CA ALA A 196 -3.29 15.32 -3.42
C ALA A 196 -1.83 15.56 -3.85
N LEU A 197 -0.87 14.76 -3.35
CA LEU A 197 0.52 14.82 -3.77
C LEU A 197 0.68 14.54 -5.27
N TYR A 198 -0.03 13.55 -5.79
CA TYR A 198 -0.05 13.25 -7.23
C TYR A 198 -0.61 14.41 -8.05
N LEU A 199 -1.73 15.01 -7.63
CA LEU A 199 -2.31 16.18 -8.32
C LEU A 199 -1.38 17.39 -8.29
N LEU A 200 -0.75 17.67 -7.14
CA LEU A 200 0.23 18.76 -7.00
C LEU A 200 1.44 18.54 -7.92
N ALA A 201 1.85 17.28 -8.10
CA ALA A 201 2.91 16.95 -9.02
C ALA A 201 2.53 17.20 -10.48
N GLU A 202 1.31 16.81 -10.87
CA GLU A 202 0.80 17.01 -12.23
C GLU A 202 0.59 18.50 -12.56
N LEU A 203 0.20 19.30 -11.56
CA LEU A 203 0.11 20.76 -11.66
C LEU A 203 1.49 21.46 -11.71
N ARG A 204 2.60 20.70 -11.71
CA ARG A 204 3.98 21.20 -11.66
C ARG A 204 4.29 22.06 -10.43
N MET A 205 3.47 21.98 -9.38
CA MET A 205 3.75 22.62 -8.08
C MET A 205 4.78 21.83 -7.27
N PHE A 206 4.89 20.53 -7.56
CA PHE A 206 5.88 19.62 -7.01
C PHE A 206 6.54 18.86 -8.17
N SER A 207 7.87 18.81 -8.24
CA SER A 207 8.53 17.98 -9.24
C SER A 207 8.60 16.54 -8.71
N LEU A 208 8.06 15.57 -9.46
CA LEU A 208 8.37 14.15 -9.24
C LEU A 208 9.65 13.77 -9.99
N ASP A 209 10.65 14.63 -9.98
CA ASP A 209 11.98 14.31 -10.46
C ASP A 209 12.77 13.51 -9.41
N GLY A 210 13.99 13.10 -9.72
CA GLY A 210 14.81 12.32 -8.78
C GLY A 210 14.96 12.99 -7.40
N THR A 211 15.10 14.32 -7.37
CA THR A 211 15.18 15.09 -6.12
C THR A 211 13.86 15.11 -5.37
N GLY A 212 12.75 15.42 -6.05
CA GLY A 212 11.44 15.48 -5.40
C GLY A 212 10.97 14.13 -4.88
N VAL A 213 11.27 13.03 -5.59
CA VAL A 213 11.01 11.67 -5.08
C VAL A 213 11.87 11.37 -3.84
N ALA A 214 13.14 11.79 -3.81
CA ALA A 214 13.98 11.63 -2.62
C ALA A 214 13.44 12.41 -1.41
N VAL A 215 13.00 13.66 -1.61
CA VAL A 215 12.35 14.46 -0.57
C VAL A 215 11.08 13.78 -0.07
N LEU A 216 10.24 13.27 -0.98
CA LEU A 216 9.03 12.53 -0.63
C LEU A 216 9.34 11.31 0.24
N CYS A 217 10.37 10.53 -0.10
CA CYS A 217 10.80 9.40 0.72
C CYS A 217 11.21 9.81 2.13
N ILE A 218 11.98 10.90 2.27
CA ILE A 218 12.39 11.42 3.58
C ILE A 218 11.17 11.85 4.39
N VAL A 219 10.26 12.61 3.78
CA VAL A 219 9.04 13.10 4.44
C VAL A 219 8.17 11.91 4.89
N LEU A 220 7.93 10.94 4.01
CA LEU A 220 7.16 9.74 4.36
C LEU A 220 7.82 8.94 5.48
N ALA A 221 9.14 8.74 5.43
CA ALA A 221 9.87 8.03 6.48
C ALA A 221 9.80 8.74 7.85
N VAL A 222 9.86 10.07 7.86
CA VAL A 222 9.69 10.87 9.09
C VAL A 222 8.26 10.74 9.62
N ILE A 223 7.26 10.80 8.75
CA ILE A 223 5.86 10.63 9.14
C ILE A 223 5.64 9.21 9.69
N ASP A 224 6.15 8.18 9.02
CA ASP A 224 6.06 6.78 9.48
C ASP A 224 6.72 6.58 10.85
N ALA A 225 7.88 7.21 11.08
CA ALA A 225 8.56 7.12 12.38
C ALA A 225 7.74 7.81 13.48
N ALA A 226 7.19 9.00 13.20
CA ALA A 226 6.35 9.73 14.15
C ALA A 226 5.04 8.97 14.45
N LEU A 227 4.38 8.48 13.40
CA LEU A 227 3.10 7.80 13.48
C LEU A 227 3.25 6.40 14.12
N PHE A 228 4.38 5.72 13.93
CA PHE A 228 4.73 4.52 14.68
C PHE A 228 4.78 4.77 16.20
N GLY A 229 5.38 5.89 16.62
CA GLY A 229 5.42 6.31 18.02
C GLY A 229 4.02 6.51 18.60
N VAL A 230 3.15 7.21 17.87
CA VAL A 230 1.74 7.42 18.26
C VAL A 230 0.97 6.10 18.30
N THR A 231 1.17 5.23 17.31
CA THR A 231 0.49 3.93 17.21
C THR A 231 0.86 3.04 18.39
N ARG A 232 2.15 2.97 18.75
CA ARG A 232 2.62 2.24 19.94
C ARG A 232 2.02 2.79 21.23
N ALA A 233 1.88 4.12 21.34
CA ALA A 233 1.30 4.75 22.53
C ALA A 233 -0.22 4.55 22.64
N THR A 234 -0.92 4.44 21.50
CA THR A 234 -2.37 4.21 21.41
C THR A 234 -2.71 2.75 21.69
N PHE A 235 -1.82 1.82 21.33
CA PHE A 235 -1.99 0.38 21.56
C PHE A 235 -1.63 0.03 23.02
N ARG A 236 -2.52 0.36 23.98
CA ARG A 236 -2.44 -0.09 25.38
C ARG A 236 -3.53 -1.11 25.66
N ARG A 237 -3.15 -2.35 25.96
CA ARG A 237 -4.08 -3.45 26.29
C ARG A 237 -5.10 -3.12 27.40
N GLU A 238 -4.71 -2.26 28.34
CA GLU A 238 -5.42 -2.04 29.61
C GLU A 238 -6.63 -1.09 29.49
N GLU A 239 -6.62 -0.14 28.55
CA GLU A 239 -7.79 0.74 28.28
C GLU A 239 -8.79 0.10 27.31
N ILE A 240 -8.35 -0.88 26.51
CA ILE A 240 -9.19 -1.63 25.59
C ILE A 240 -10.21 -2.49 26.35
N LEU A 241 -9.88 -3.00 27.54
CA LEU A 241 -10.81 -3.79 28.35
C LEU A 241 -11.77 -2.97 29.21
N THR A 242 -11.43 -1.72 29.54
CA THR A 242 -12.18 -0.92 30.52
C THR A 242 -13.11 0.13 29.90
N ARG A 243 -12.84 0.57 28.66
CA ARG A 243 -13.68 1.58 27.97
C ARG A 243 -14.48 1.05 26.77
N TRP A 244 -14.28 -0.19 26.36
CA TRP A 244 -14.83 -0.69 25.09
C TRP A 244 -16.06 -1.58 25.36
N LYS A 245 -17.22 -0.93 25.53
CA LYS A 245 -18.54 -1.58 25.44
C LYS A 245 -19.02 -1.63 23.99
#